data_AF-A0A7Y8M3S9-F1
#
_entry.id   AF-A0A7Y8M3S9-F1
#
_cell.length_a   1.000
_cell.length_b   1.000
_cell.length_c   1.000
_cell.angle_alpha   90.00
_cell.angle_beta   90.00
_cell.angle_gamma   90.00
#
_symmetry.space_group_name_H-M   'P 1'
#
loop_
_entity.id
_entity.type
_entity.pdbx_description
1 polymer ?
#
loop_
_entity_poly.entity_id
_entity_poly.type
_entity_poly.pdbx_seq_one_letter_code
_entity_poly.pdbx_strand_id
1 'polypeptide(L)' 'MGNILGHLEPKLVWHHFEEICKYPRPSKKEEKIAEYVLGVGKRLGLQTERDKFGNIVIR' A
#
# COMPACT_ATOMS: atom_id res chain seq x y z
N MET A 1 -0.61 -14.85 -12.86
CA MET A 1 0.44 -15.19 -11.88
C MET A 1 -0.22 -15.36 -10.52
N GLY A 2 -0.11 -16.52 -9.88
CA GLY A 2 -0.59 -16.71 -8.50
C GLY A 2 0.28 -15.92 -7.52
N ASN A 3 -0.28 -15.62 -6.34
CA ASN A 3 0.43 -14.92 -5.25
C ASN A 3 1.60 -15.79 -4.78
N ILE A 4 2.83 -15.37 -5.06
CA ILE A 4 4.07 -16.10 -4.72
C ILE A 4 4.18 -16.22 -3.20
N LEU A 5 3.77 -15.17 -2.48
CA LEU A 5 3.87 -15.08 -1.02
C LEU A 5 2.57 -15.51 -0.31
N GLY A 6 1.55 -15.97 -1.05
CA GLY A 6 0.23 -16.29 -0.49
C GLY A 6 0.19 -17.48 0.49
N HIS A 7 1.28 -18.24 0.58
CA HIS A 7 1.43 -19.36 1.52
C HIS A 7 1.99 -18.92 2.89
N LEU A 8 2.48 -17.69 3.01
CA LEU A 8 3.07 -17.17 4.23
C LEU A 8 2.00 -16.59 5.16
N GLU A 9 2.22 -16.71 6.47
CA GLU A 9 1.33 -16.17 7.50
C GLU A 9 1.96 -14.95 8.20
N PRO A 10 1.15 -13.93 8.57
CA PRO A 10 -0.28 -13.79 8.31
C PRO A 10 -0.59 -13.43 6.85
N LYS A 11 -1.57 -14.11 6.24
CA LYS A 11 -1.89 -13.97 4.80
C LYS A 11 -2.14 -12.52 4.37
N LEU A 12 -2.79 -11.72 5.22
CA LEU A 12 -3.14 -10.33 4.91
C LEU A 12 -1.89 -9.44 4.77
N VAL A 13 -0.89 -9.64 5.63
CA VAL A 13 0.38 -8.90 5.57
C VAL A 13 1.11 -9.21 4.28
N TRP A 14 1.23 -10.49 3.94
CA TRP A 14 1.94 -10.93 2.74
C TRP A 14 1.22 -10.57 1.45
N HIS A 15 -0.11 -10.57 1.44
CA HIS A 15 -0.90 -10.03 0.35
C HIS A 15 -0.56 -8.55 0.09
N HIS A 16 -0.63 -7.70 1.13
CA HIS A 16 -0.29 -6.29 0.95
C HIS A 16 1.18 -6.08 0.59
N PHE A 17 2.10 -6.85 1.16
CA PHE A 17 3.52 -6.77 0.83
C PHE A 17 3.78 -7.10 -0.64
N GLU A 18 3.18 -8.17 -1.17
CA GLU A 18 3.32 -8.55 -2.58
C GLU A 18 2.74 -7.48 -3.53
N GLU A 19 1.59 -6.90 -3.18
CA GLU A 19 1.04 -5.75 -3.91
C GLU A 19 1.99 -4.55 -3.89
N ILE A 20 2.56 -4.21 -2.73
CA ILE A 20 3.51 -3.10 -2.57
C ILE A 20 4.76 -3.31 -3.45
N CYS A 21 5.26 -4.54 -3.56
CA CYS A 21 6.41 -4.89 -4.39
C CYS A 21 6.19 -4.65 -5.90
N LYS A 22 4.94 -4.58 -6.37
CA LYS A 22 4.62 -4.26 -7.77
C LYS A 22 4.87 -2.80 -8.11
N TYR A 23 5.05 -1.93 -7.11
CA TYR A 23 5.28 -0.50 -7.27
C TYR A 23 6.75 -0.14 -6.95
N PRO A 24 7.57 0.20 -7.96
CA PRO A 24 8.90 0.73 -7.72
C PRO A 24 8.81 2.03 -6.90
N ARG A 25 9.50 2.08 -5.76
CA ARG A 25 9.50 3.21 -4.82
C ARG A 25 10.90 3.77 -4.54
N PRO A 26 11.66 4.20 -5.55
CA PRO A 26 12.91 4.91 -5.29
C PRO A 26 12.62 6.24 -4.60
N SER A 27 13.58 6.77 -3.83
CA SER A 27 13.42 8.04 -3.14
C SER A 27 12.96 9.15 -4.11
N LYS A 28 11.95 9.92 -3.70
CA LYS A 28 11.31 11.00 -4.48
C LYS A 28 10.41 10.53 -5.64
N LYS A 29 10.05 9.25 -5.71
CA LYS A 29 9.05 8.71 -6.66
C LYS A 29 8.03 7.81 -5.96
N GLU A 30 7.61 8.21 -4.76
CA GLU A 30 6.70 7.46 -3.92
C GLU A 30 5.21 7.65 -4.31
N GLU A 31 4.89 8.40 -5.37
CA GLU A 31 3.50 8.76 -5.70
C GLU A 31 2.63 7.52 -5.96
N LYS A 32 3.16 6.54 -6.69
CA LYS A 32 2.41 5.31 -7.04
C LYS A 32 2.08 4.47 -5.81
N ILE A 33 3.05 4.34 -4.89
CA ILE A 33 2.83 3.57 -3.67
C ILE A 33 1.91 4.34 -2.70
N ALA A 34 2.02 5.67 -2.68
CA ALA A 34 1.13 6.53 -1.91
C ALA A 34 -0.33 6.37 -2.37
N GLU A 35 -0.60 6.37 -3.68
CA GLU A 35 -1.93 6.14 -4.24
C GLU A 35 -2.49 4.76 -3.84
N TYR A 36 -1.67 3.72 -3.87
CA TYR A 36 -2.07 2.38 -3.41
C TYR A 36 -2.50 2.40 -1.93
N VAL A 37 -1.70 3.00 -1.04
CA VAL A 37 -2.00 3.07 0.40
C VAL A 37 -3.27 3.89 0.66
N LEU A 38 -3.43 5.02 -0.03
CA LEU A 38 -4.67 5.82 0.04
C LEU A 38 -5.89 5.01 -0.41
N GLY A 39 -5.73 4.22 -1.48
CA GLY A 39 -6.78 3.34 -2.00
C GLY A 39 -7.14 2.21 -1.03
N VAL A 40 -6.18 1.67 -0.28
CA VAL A 40 -6.45 0.69 0.79
C VAL A 40 -7.33 1.32 1.87
N GLY A 41 -6.94 2.49 2.41
CA GLY A 41 -7.74 3.17 3.43
C GLY A 41 -9.16 3.51 2.96
N LYS A 42 -9.30 4.06 1.75
CA LYS A 42 -10.61 4.36 1.14
C LYS A 42 -11.49 3.12 0.95
N ARG A 43 -10.94 2.00 0.48
CA ARG A 43 -11.69 0.74 0.31
C ARG A 43 -12.20 0.18 1.63
N LEU A 44 -11.47 0.42 2.71
CA LEU A 44 -11.86 0.02 4.06
C LEU A 44 -12.83 1.02 4.72
N GLY A 45 -13.17 2.13 4.05
CA GLY A 45 -14.02 3.19 4.60
C GLY A 45 -13.35 4.01 5.70
N LEU A 46 -12.01 3.97 5.79
CA LEU A 46 -11.22 4.67 6.80
C LEU A 46 -10.93 6.11 6.39
N GLN A 47 -10.84 7.01 7.37
CA GLN A 47 -10.45 8.39 7.10
C GLN A 47 -9.01 8.40 6.62
N THR A 48 -8.79 8.87 5.40
CA THR A 48 -7.51 8.70 4.71
C THR A 48 -7.08 10.02 4.08
N GLU A 49 -5.96 10.57 4.56
CA GLU A 49 -5.47 11.91 4.18
C GLU A 49 -4.01 11.84 3.74
N ARG A 50 -3.62 12.70 2.79
CA ARG A 50 -2.25 12.90 2.34
C ARG A 50 -1.86 14.36 2.57
N ASP A 51 -0.71 14.60 3.18
CA ASP A 51 -0.21 15.95 3.38
C ASP A 51 0.58 16.48 2.15
N LYS A 52 1.00 17.75 2.21
CA LYS A 52 1.78 18.40 1.16
C LYS A 52 3.21 17.83 0.98
N PHE A 53 3.71 17.09 1.95
CA PHE A 53 5.03 16.44 1.91
C PHE A 53 4.93 14.99 1.42
N GLY A 54 3.71 14.48 1.22
CA GLY A 54 3.44 13.14 0.74
C GLY A 54 3.26 12.09 1.83
N ASN A 55 3.23 12.48 3.11
CA ASN A 55 2.91 11.56 4.20
C ASN A 55 1.43 11.20 4.16
N ILE A 56 1.11 9.97 4.58
CA ILE A 56 -0.25 9.45 4.61
C ILE A 56 -0.65 9.14 6.06
N VAL A 57 -1.86 9.57 6.44
CA VAL A 57 -2.49 9.25 7.70
C VAL A 57 -3.79 8.52 7.42
N ILE A 58 -3.99 7.37 8.08
CA ILE A 58 -5.23 6.59 8.03
C ILE A 58 -5.76 6.45 9.47
N ARG A 59 -7.05 6.69 9.68
CA ARG A 59 -7.75 6.57 10.97
C ARG A 59 -8.99 5.69 10.83
#